data_AF-A0A5M3WFF5-F1
#
_entry.id   AF-A0A5M3WFF5-F1
#
_cell.length_a   1.000
_cell.length_b   1.000
_cell.length_c   1.000
_cell.angle_alpha   90.00
_cell.angle_beta   90.00
_cell.angle_gamma   90.00
#
_symmetry.space_group_name_H-M   'P 1'
#
loop_
_entity.id
_entity.type
_entity.pdbx_description
1 polymer ?
#
loop_
_entity_poly.entity_id
_entity_poly.type
_entity_poly.pdbx_seq_one_letter_code
_entity_poly.pdbx_strand_id
1 'polypeptide(L)'
;MGWLRERKALLPGVTTLARLVAKIREDTTKRLWGALEGLLTIGQRYVLDQMLEVPPTVSGFLKVLPEVIEFGANAEGTLVLEAMKALPAVLGYRSRLPAPLIPGRLVDAGVVTGPWQHLVFGHPAREDASVNRHAYAFCVLERFWRALKRREIYADASTKWRNPQAELLEGVQWETIRPDALIALSLPDDPDALLAEHSRTLDAALKEVGGRLIANPDVRVDGEGKIHLTGVKAIEEPPSLVDLRARTTPMLPRVELPEVILEVMSWVPEMADSFTAVSGGRSRLKDLPVSIAACLTAHSLNVGYRPLAKKGVEPLERSRLSHVYQNYFRPETLSLANVPLVEMQANLPLAQAWGGGLVAAVDGMRFVVPVPAAFARPNRKYFGSKRGMTWLNAMNDRGMGRGAKVVSGTIRDSLHMVDVIFGLDGGDLPEIVVSDTGSYSDVVFGLLELLGISYRPALADLPDQKGWRINASADYGPLNTFARGKIDLRKIRRNWEDILRVVASIYTGTVRAYDVVTMLQRDGHPTALGEAIAS
;
A
#
# COMPACT_ATOMS: atom_id res chain seq x y z
N MET A 1 -11.21 -17.81 -44.87
CA MET A 1 -10.61 -17.09 -43.71
C MET A 1 -9.10 -17.30 -43.56
N GLY A 2 -8.55 -18.53 -43.70
CA GLY A 2 -7.09 -18.78 -43.61
C GLY A 2 -6.27 -18.03 -44.67
N TRP A 3 -6.70 -18.07 -45.93
CA TRP A 3 -6.05 -17.39 -47.07
C TRP A 3 -5.90 -15.87 -46.89
N LEU A 4 -6.88 -15.21 -46.24
CA LEU A 4 -6.89 -13.77 -45.98
C LEU A 4 -5.94 -13.36 -44.83
N ARG A 5 -5.64 -14.28 -43.90
CA ARG A 5 -4.69 -14.06 -42.80
C ARG A 5 -3.23 -14.21 -43.24
N GLU A 6 -2.93 -15.16 -44.12
CA GLU A 6 -1.57 -15.35 -44.67
C GLU A 6 -1.10 -14.16 -45.52
N ARG A 7 -1.99 -13.51 -46.25
CA ARG A 7 -1.67 -12.32 -47.07
C ARG A 7 -1.84 -10.98 -46.35
N LYS A 8 -2.01 -10.98 -45.02
CA LYS A 8 -2.21 -9.76 -44.18
C LYS A 8 -3.40 -8.87 -44.62
N ALA A 9 -4.37 -9.40 -45.35
CA ALA A 9 -5.55 -8.65 -45.83
C ALA A 9 -6.63 -8.48 -44.75
N LEU A 10 -6.58 -9.30 -43.69
CA LEU A 10 -7.43 -9.19 -42.50
C LEU A 10 -6.54 -9.27 -41.24
N LEU A 11 -6.38 -8.15 -40.55
CA LEU A 11 -5.70 -8.09 -39.26
C LEU A 11 -6.57 -8.75 -38.18
N PRO A 12 -6.03 -9.64 -37.33
CA PRO A 12 -6.79 -10.20 -36.22
C PRO A 12 -7.23 -9.07 -35.28
N GLY A 13 -8.47 -9.13 -34.77
CA GLY A 13 -8.90 -8.22 -33.70
C GLY A 13 -7.92 -8.28 -32.51
N VAL A 14 -7.76 -7.16 -31.80
CA VAL A 14 -6.76 -6.95 -30.73
C VAL A 14 -6.70 -8.13 -29.74
N THR A 15 -7.83 -8.71 -29.38
CA THR A 15 -7.94 -9.86 -28.47
C THR A 15 -7.38 -11.17 -29.03
N THR A 16 -7.42 -11.36 -30.35
CA THR A 16 -6.82 -12.52 -31.04
C THR A 16 -5.32 -12.32 -31.21
N LEU A 17 -4.88 -11.09 -31.53
CA LEU A 17 -3.47 -10.75 -31.61
C LEU A 17 -2.79 -10.89 -30.24
N ALA A 18 -3.41 -10.38 -29.17
CA ALA A 18 -2.91 -10.51 -27.80
C ALA A 18 -2.76 -11.97 -27.36
N ARG A 19 -3.75 -12.84 -27.67
CA ARG A 19 -3.66 -14.28 -27.40
C ARG A 19 -2.54 -14.95 -28.21
N LEU A 20 -2.37 -14.57 -29.47
CA LEU A 20 -1.30 -15.12 -30.32
C LEU A 20 0.09 -14.69 -29.83
N VAL A 21 0.26 -13.41 -29.49
CA VAL A 21 1.50 -12.86 -28.92
C VAL A 21 1.82 -13.50 -27.58
N ALA A 22 0.83 -13.66 -26.70
CA ALA A 22 1.00 -14.35 -25.42
C ALA A 22 1.46 -15.80 -25.64
N LYS A 23 0.82 -16.53 -26.57
CA LYS A 23 1.20 -17.90 -26.92
C LYS A 23 2.62 -18.00 -27.48
N ILE A 24 2.96 -17.16 -28.46
CA ILE A 24 4.32 -17.14 -29.06
C ILE A 24 5.37 -16.77 -28.01
N ARG A 25 5.06 -15.81 -27.13
CA ARG A 25 5.95 -15.43 -26.03
C ARG A 25 6.15 -16.60 -25.07
N GLU A 26 5.08 -17.30 -24.69
CA GLU A 26 5.16 -18.48 -23.84
C GLU A 26 5.98 -19.62 -24.51
N ASP A 27 5.75 -19.89 -25.79
CA ASP A 27 6.50 -20.90 -26.57
C ASP A 27 7.98 -20.53 -26.72
N THR A 28 8.28 -19.23 -26.85
CA THR A 28 9.67 -18.72 -26.91
C THR A 28 10.34 -18.79 -25.56
N THR A 29 9.63 -18.43 -24.49
CA THR A 29 10.10 -18.59 -23.11
C THR A 29 10.37 -20.06 -22.79
N LYS A 30 9.47 -20.99 -23.16
CA LYS A 30 9.69 -22.43 -23.00
C LYS A 30 10.91 -22.94 -23.75
N ARG A 31 11.13 -22.49 -25.00
CA ARG A 31 12.33 -22.83 -25.77
C ARG A 31 13.62 -22.27 -25.14
N LEU A 32 13.58 -21.03 -24.65
CA LEU A 32 14.69 -20.42 -23.94
C LEU A 32 15.01 -21.20 -22.67
N TRP A 33 14.00 -21.57 -21.88
CA TRP A 33 14.18 -22.41 -20.70
C TRP A 33 14.75 -23.78 -21.05
N GLY A 34 14.26 -24.44 -22.10
CA GLY A 34 14.80 -25.72 -22.56
C GLY A 34 16.27 -25.62 -23.01
N ALA A 35 16.65 -24.53 -23.68
CA ALA A 35 18.03 -24.27 -24.05
C ALA A 35 18.92 -23.99 -22.82
N LEU A 36 18.45 -23.15 -21.89
CA LEU A 36 19.16 -22.86 -20.64
C LEU A 36 19.32 -24.10 -19.77
N GLU A 37 18.28 -24.94 -19.67
CA GLU A 37 18.33 -26.20 -18.95
C GLU A 37 19.35 -27.14 -19.60
N GLY A 38 19.33 -27.28 -20.93
CA GLY A 38 20.30 -28.08 -21.69
C GLY A 38 21.75 -27.64 -21.52
N LEU A 39 22.00 -26.37 -21.13
CA LEU A 39 23.33 -25.83 -20.85
C LEU A 39 23.80 -26.06 -19.41
N LEU A 40 22.93 -26.51 -18.50
CA LEU A 40 23.32 -26.79 -17.12
C LEU A 40 24.17 -28.06 -17.04
N THR A 41 25.36 -27.92 -16.44
CA THR A 41 26.20 -29.07 -16.08
C THR A 41 25.51 -29.95 -15.03
N ILE A 42 25.93 -31.22 -14.94
CA ILE A 42 25.42 -32.16 -13.92
C ILE A 42 25.58 -31.58 -12.51
N GLY A 43 26.71 -30.92 -12.22
CA GLY A 43 26.96 -30.27 -10.94
C GLY A 43 26.03 -29.08 -10.67
N GLN A 44 25.72 -28.26 -11.67
CA GLN A 44 24.78 -27.14 -11.52
C GLN A 44 23.34 -27.62 -11.32
N ARG A 45 22.92 -28.68 -12.02
CA ARG A 45 21.62 -29.32 -11.80
C ARG A 45 21.50 -29.85 -10.38
N TYR A 46 22.54 -30.54 -9.90
CA TYR A 46 22.60 -31.01 -8.52
C TYR A 46 22.49 -29.87 -7.50
N VAL A 47 23.21 -28.77 -7.68
CA VAL A 47 23.12 -27.60 -6.80
C VAL A 47 21.72 -26.98 -6.82
N LEU A 48 21.08 -26.89 -7.99
CA LEU A 48 19.71 -26.39 -8.11
C LEU A 48 18.69 -27.32 -7.43
N ASP A 49 18.86 -28.63 -7.55
CA ASP A 49 18.02 -29.62 -6.86
C ASP A 49 18.20 -29.55 -5.34
N GLN A 50 19.42 -29.28 -4.85
CA GLN A 50 19.67 -29.03 -3.43
C GLN A 50 18.98 -27.77 -2.90
N MET A 51 18.69 -26.77 -3.73
CA MET A 51 17.89 -25.61 -3.31
C MET A 51 16.43 -25.99 -3.01
N LEU A 52 15.96 -27.14 -3.52
CA LEU A 52 14.63 -27.68 -3.23
C LEU A 52 14.64 -28.62 -2.02
N GLU A 53 15.75 -28.83 -1.31
CA GLU A 53 15.73 -29.57 -0.06
C GLU A 53 15.17 -28.71 1.08
N VAL A 54 14.20 -29.24 1.82
CA VAL A 54 13.67 -28.57 3.02
C VAL A 54 14.62 -28.84 4.19
N PRO A 55 15.32 -27.83 4.75
CA PRO A 55 16.27 -28.06 5.83
C PRO A 55 15.58 -28.62 7.08
N PRO A 56 16.27 -29.41 7.92
CA PRO A 56 15.69 -29.97 9.15
C PRO A 56 15.10 -28.91 10.10
N THR A 57 15.74 -27.74 10.18
CA THR A 57 15.26 -26.59 10.98
C THR A 57 13.91 -26.07 10.48
N VAL A 58 13.75 -25.94 9.17
CA VAL A 58 12.49 -25.54 8.53
C VAL A 58 11.45 -26.64 8.71
N SER A 59 11.79 -27.90 8.46
CA SER A 59 10.90 -29.05 8.65
C SER A 59 10.36 -29.14 10.08
N GLY A 60 11.19 -28.89 11.10
CA GLY A 60 10.75 -28.81 12.49
C GLY A 60 9.75 -27.69 12.73
N PHE A 61 10.02 -26.49 12.21
CA PHE A 61 9.09 -25.36 12.30
C PHE A 61 7.76 -25.61 11.60
N LEU A 62 7.77 -26.19 10.40
CA LEU A 62 6.57 -26.48 9.62
C LEU A 62 5.64 -27.49 10.30
N LYS A 63 6.19 -28.38 11.14
CA LYS A 63 5.41 -29.32 11.93
C LYS A 63 4.61 -28.63 13.03
N VAL A 64 5.19 -27.60 13.63
CA VAL A 64 4.64 -26.89 14.79
C VAL A 64 3.72 -25.73 14.37
N LEU A 65 4.00 -25.11 13.21
CA LEU A 65 3.29 -23.92 12.75
C LEU A 65 1.75 -24.05 12.71
N PRO A 66 1.15 -25.08 12.09
CA PRO A 66 -0.31 -25.24 12.06
C PRO A 66 -0.91 -25.74 13.39
N GLU A 67 -0.09 -26.20 14.34
CA GLU A 67 -0.55 -26.59 15.68
C GLU A 67 -0.60 -25.40 16.64
N VAL A 68 0.35 -24.46 16.52
CA VAL A 68 0.48 -23.30 17.41
C VAL A 68 -0.36 -22.12 16.95
N ILE A 69 -0.52 -21.95 15.63
CA ILE A 69 -1.32 -20.86 15.06
C ILE A 69 -2.59 -21.45 14.49
N GLU A 70 -3.73 -21.00 15.02
CA GLU A 70 -5.02 -21.28 14.43
C GLU A 70 -5.20 -20.43 13.16
N PHE A 71 -5.35 -21.12 12.02
CA PHE A 71 -5.59 -20.50 10.73
C PHE A 71 -7.01 -20.78 10.26
N GLY A 72 -7.69 -19.73 9.79
CA GLY A 72 -8.93 -19.83 9.02
C GLY A 72 -8.66 -19.66 7.52
N ALA A 73 -9.63 -20.05 6.71
CA ALA A 73 -9.58 -19.84 5.26
C ALA A 73 -10.97 -19.63 4.67
N ASN A 74 -11.05 -18.79 3.63
CA ASN A 74 -12.24 -18.75 2.77
C ASN A 74 -12.24 -19.93 1.79
N ALA A 75 -13.28 -20.04 0.97
CA ALA A 75 -13.44 -21.15 0.01
C ALA A 75 -12.27 -21.31 -0.97
N GLU A 76 -11.55 -20.23 -1.31
CA GLU A 76 -10.38 -20.28 -2.21
C GLU A 76 -9.12 -20.78 -1.49
N GLY A 77 -8.96 -20.46 -0.21
CA GLY A 77 -7.80 -20.84 0.61
C GLY A 77 -7.91 -22.22 1.27
N THR A 78 -9.12 -22.79 1.39
CA THR A 78 -9.37 -24.04 2.14
C THR A 78 -8.46 -25.18 1.70
N LEU A 79 -8.35 -25.44 0.39
CA LEU A 79 -7.56 -26.54 -0.15
C LEU A 79 -6.07 -26.43 0.24
N VAL A 80 -5.53 -25.22 0.19
CA VAL A 80 -4.13 -24.94 0.51
C VAL A 80 -3.89 -25.05 2.03
N LEU A 81 -4.84 -24.60 2.85
CA LEU A 81 -4.76 -24.73 4.30
C LEU A 81 -4.75 -26.20 4.74
N GLU A 82 -5.62 -27.03 4.17
CA GLU A 82 -5.66 -28.46 4.46
C GLU A 82 -4.36 -29.16 4.04
N ALA A 83 -3.82 -28.83 2.87
CA ALA A 83 -2.50 -29.33 2.45
C ALA A 83 -1.37 -28.87 3.40
N MET A 84 -1.44 -27.66 3.94
CA MET A 84 -0.48 -27.16 4.94
C MET A 84 -0.60 -27.92 6.27
N LYS A 85 -1.82 -28.22 6.74
CA LYS A 85 -2.06 -29.05 7.94
C LYS A 85 -1.60 -30.49 7.75
N ALA A 86 -1.67 -31.03 6.53
CA ALA A 86 -1.20 -32.38 6.20
C ALA A 86 0.32 -32.47 5.98
N LEU A 87 1.00 -31.34 5.75
CA LEU A 87 2.43 -31.28 5.45
C LEU A 87 3.35 -31.93 6.51
N PRO A 88 3.08 -31.84 7.83
CA PRO A 88 3.85 -32.54 8.86
C PRO A 88 3.92 -34.04 8.63
N ALA A 89 2.78 -34.66 8.25
CA ALA A 89 2.70 -36.09 7.96
C ALA A 89 3.46 -36.45 6.67
N VAL A 90 3.37 -35.60 5.64
CA VAL A 90 4.10 -35.75 4.38
C VAL A 90 5.62 -35.71 4.61
N LEU A 91 6.11 -34.73 5.37
CA LEU A 91 7.53 -34.59 5.69
C LEU A 91 8.05 -35.69 6.62
N GLY A 92 7.19 -36.17 7.54
CA GLY A 92 7.49 -37.26 8.46
C GLY A 92 7.39 -38.67 7.85
N TYR A 93 6.86 -38.79 6.63
CA TYR A 93 6.61 -40.10 6.03
C TYR A 93 7.92 -40.86 5.73
N ARG A 94 8.05 -42.04 6.33
CA ARG A 94 9.13 -42.99 6.04
C ARG A 94 8.75 -43.79 4.80
N SER A 95 9.40 -43.46 3.69
CA SER A 95 9.16 -44.09 2.39
C SER A 95 10.08 -45.30 2.20
N ARG A 96 9.59 -46.32 1.49
CA ARG A 96 10.43 -47.38 0.92
C ARG A 96 11.00 -47.00 -0.46
N LEU A 97 10.54 -45.87 -1.02
CA LEU A 97 11.04 -45.33 -2.28
C LEU A 97 12.37 -44.59 -2.06
N PRO A 98 13.21 -44.44 -3.10
CA PRO A 98 14.42 -43.62 -3.03
C PRO A 98 14.10 -42.20 -2.56
N ALA A 99 14.87 -41.68 -1.61
CA ALA A 99 14.71 -40.29 -1.19
C ALA A 99 14.95 -39.35 -2.39
N PRO A 100 14.17 -38.26 -2.57
CA PRO A 100 13.14 -37.74 -1.67
C PRO A 100 11.69 -38.20 -1.97
N LEU A 101 11.49 -39.31 -2.70
CA LEU A 101 10.18 -39.72 -3.21
C LEU A 101 9.24 -40.30 -2.13
N ILE A 102 7.95 -40.03 -2.31
CA ILE A 102 6.83 -40.56 -1.49
C ILE A 102 5.66 -40.98 -2.41
N PRO A 103 4.75 -41.84 -1.94
CA PRO A 103 3.55 -42.18 -2.70
C PRO A 103 2.65 -40.97 -2.95
N GLY A 104 2.16 -40.77 -4.18
CA GLY A 104 1.32 -39.64 -4.57
C GLY A 104 -0.01 -39.53 -3.81
N ARG A 105 -0.53 -40.62 -3.24
CA ARG A 105 -1.74 -40.59 -2.38
C ARG A 105 -1.60 -39.74 -1.11
N LEU A 106 -0.37 -39.37 -0.72
CA LEU A 106 -0.10 -38.54 0.46
C LEU A 106 -0.19 -37.05 0.15
N VAL A 107 -0.36 -36.66 -1.11
CA VAL A 107 -0.40 -35.26 -1.53
C VAL A 107 -1.73 -34.94 -2.21
N ASP A 108 -2.16 -33.68 -2.09
CA ASP A 108 -3.33 -33.19 -2.82
C ASP A 108 -2.89 -32.62 -4.17
N ALA A 109 -3.28 -33.30 -5.25
CA ALA A 109 -2.93 -32.88 -6.60
C ALA A 109 -3.59 -31.54 -7.02
N GLY A 110 -4.72 -31.17 -6.39
CA GLY A 110 -5.42 -29.91 -6.65
C GLY A 110 -4.62 -28.68 -6.25
N VAL A 111 -3.72 -28.81 -5.26
CA VAL A 111 -2.81 -27.72 -4.85
C VAL A 111 -1.66 -27.53 -5.84
N VAL A 112 -1.30 -28.58 -6.58
CA VAL A 112 -0.13 -28.60 -7.47
C VAL A 112 -0.53 -28.12 -8.87
N THR A 113 -0.39 -26.81 -9.09
CA THR A 113 -0.71 -26.18 -10.37
C THR A 113 0.47 -25.43 -10.99
N GLY A 114 0.44 -25.30 -12.32
CA GLY A 114 1.47 -24.58 -13.08
C GLY A 114 2.84 -25.27 -13.04
N PRO A 115 3.95 -24.52 -12.90
CA PRO A 115 5.30 -25.07 -13.03
C PRO A 115 5.64 -26.11 -11.94
N TRP A 116 4.93 -26.11 -10.81
CA TRP A 116 5.11 -27.10 -9.75
C TRP A 116 4.76 -28.52 -10.19
N GLN A 117 3.89 -28.70 -11.20
CA GLN A 117 3.50 -30.03 -11.68
C GLN A 117 4.70 -30.86 -12.11
N HIS A 118 5.66 -30.24 -12.81
CA HIS A 118 6.84 -30.95 -13.29
C HIS A 118 7.79 -31.33 -12.15
N LEU A 119 7.93 -30.46 -11.15
CA LEU A 119 8.82 -30.69 -10.01
C LEU A 119 8.25 -31.75 -9.05
N VAL A 120 6.94 -31.71 -8.81
CA VAL A 120 6.27 -32.64 -7.90
C VAL A 120 6.08 -34.01 -8.55
N PHE A 121 5.45 -34.06 -9.72
CA PHE A 121 5.07 -35.32 -10.38
C PHE A 121 6.16 -35.89 -11.30
N GLY A 122 7.18 -35.10 -11.66
CA GLY A 122 8.16 -35.45 -12.69
C GLY A 122 7.72 -35.00 -14.09
N HIS A 123 8.64 -35.01 -15.05
CA HIS A 123 8.34 -34.75 -16.46
C HIS A 123 9.11 -35.73 -17.38
N PRO A 124 8.45 -36.75 -17.97
CA PRO A 124 7.03 -37.09 -17.80
C PRO A 124 6.70 -37.51 -16.35
N ALA A 125 5.40 -37.50 -16.01
CA ALA A 125 4.96 -37.96 -14.69
C ALA A 125 5.45 -39.39 -14.42
N ARG A 126 5.92 -39.64 -13.20
CA ARG A 126 6.51 -40.94 -12.85
C ARG A 126 5.44 -42.04 -12.90
N GLU A 127 5.77 -43.16 -13.54
CA GLU A 127 4.86 -44.29 -13.76
C GLU A 127 4.42 -44.96 -12.45
N ASP A 128 5.24 -44.88 -11.40
CA ASP A 128 4.97 -45.43 -10.07
C ASP A 128 4.09 -44.52 -9.20
N ALA A 129 3.56 -43.43 -9.77
CA ALA A 129 2.81 -42.39 -9.09
C ALA A 129 3.54 -41.80 -7.87
N SER A 130 4.88 -41.86 -7.85
CA SER A 130 5.68 -41.25 -6.80
C SER A 130 5.88 -39.75 -7.04
N VAL A 131 5.92 -39.00 -5.94
CA VAL A 131 6.07 -37.54 -5.97
C VAL A 131 7.28 -37.11 -5.15
N ASN A 132 7.89 -36.01 -5.55
CA ASN A 132 8.99 -35.41 -4.81
C ASN A 132 8.45 -34.68 -3.58
N ARG A 133 8.77 -35.18 -2.37
CA ARG A 133 8.24 -34.62 -1.11
C ARG A 133 8.64 -33.17 -0.89
N HIS A 134 9.86 -32.78 -1.28
CA HIS A 134 10.35 -31.44 -0.99
C HIS A 134 9.80 -30.44 -2.01
N ALA A 135 9.71 -30.83 -3.29
CA ALA A 135 9.02 -30.02 -4.28
C ALA A 135 7.55 -29.76 -3.89
N TYR A 136 6.86 -30.77 -3.36
CA TYR A 136 5.50 -30.61 -2.85
C TYR A 136 5.46 -29.66 -1.64
N ALA A 137 6.38 -29.82 -0.69
CA ALA A 137 6.46 -28.94 0.46
C ALA A 137 6.68 -27.47 0.05
N PHE A 138 7.60 -27.19 -0.87
CA PHE A 138 7.80 -25.84 -1.39
C PHE A 138 6.59 -25.32 -2.16
N CYS A 139 5.90 -26.16 -2.94
CA CYS A 139 4.64 -25.81 -3.60
C CYS A 139 3.59 -25.37 -2.57
N VAL A 140 3.37 -26.16 -1.51
CA VAL A 140 2.41 -25.82 -0.45
C VAL A 140 2.81 -24.52 0.25
N LEU A 141 4.09 -24.32 0.58
CA LEU A 141 4.56 -23.11 1.25
C LEU A 141 4.39 -21.84 0.40
N GLU A 142 4.72 -21.94 -0.89
CA GLU A 142 4.57 -20.82 -1.82
C GLU A 142 3.09 -20.45 -1.98
N ARG A 143 2.21 -21.45 -2.10
CA ARG A 143 0.76 -21.26 -2.19
C ARG A 143 0.18 -20.70 -0.89
N PHE A 144 0.58 -21.24 0.25
CA PHE A 144 0.15 -20.77 1.56
C PHE A 144 0.55 -19.31 1.80
N TRP A 145 1.78 -18.95 1.44
CA TRP A 145 2.25 -17.56 1.52
C TRP A 145 1.47 -16.61 0.59
N ARG A 146 1.12 -17.04 -0.63
CA ARG A 146 0.26 -16.26 -1.52
C ARG A 146 -1.16 -16.12 -0.96
N ALA A 147 -1.73 -17.20 -0.44
CA ALA A 147 -3.06 -17.19 0.15
C ALA A 147 -3.12 -16.25 1.38
N LEU A 148 -2.09 -16.23 2.22
CA LEU A 148 -1.93 -15.25 3.32
C LEU A 148 -1.86 -13.81 2.81
N LYS A 149 -1.10 -13.57 1.73
CA LYS A 149 -1.01 -12.24 1.09
C LYS A 149 -2.34 -11.75 0.55
N ARG A 150 -3.14 -12.66 -0.01
CA ARG A 150 -4.46 -12.38 -0.58
C ARG A 150 -5.61 -12.45 0.45
N ARG A 151 -5.29 -12.75 1.71
CA ARG A 151 -6.28 -12.97 2.79
C ARG A 151 -7.26 -14.12 2.51
N GLU A 152 -6.89 -15.04 1.63
CA GLU A 152 -7.61 -16.30 1.41
C GLU A 152 -7.41 -17.27 2.58
N ILE A 153 -6.24 -17.19 3.22
CA ILE A 153 -5.91 -17.79 4.52
C ILE A 153 -5.58 -16.65 5.48
N TYR A 154 -5.99 -16.78 6.74
CA TYR A 154 -5.80 -15.77 7.76
C TYR A 154 -5.59 -16.38 9.15
N ALA A 155 -5.08 -15.57 10.08
CA ALA A 155 -4.90 -15.92 11.50
C ALA A 155 -5.47 -14.79 12.36
N ASP A 156 -6.58 -15.05 13.07
CA ASP A 156 -7.38 -14.00 13.75
C ASP A 156 -6.64 -13.33 14.91
N ALA A 157 -5.79 -14.09 15.60
CA ALA A 157 -4.88 -13.58 16.63
C ALA A 157 -3.78 -12.66 16.07
N SER A 158 -3.58 -12.62 14.74
CA SER A 158 -2.59 -11.75 14.12
C SER A 158 -3.15 -10.35 13.87
N THR A 159 -2.44 -9.32 14.31
CA THR A 159 -2.74 -7.93 13.93
C THR A 159 -2.44 -7.63 12.45
N LYS A 160 -1.70 -8.49 11.77
CA LYS A 160 -1.28 -8.30 10.37
C LYS A 160 -1.95 -9.26 9.39
N TRP A 161 -2.28 -10.48 9.82
CA TRP A 161 -2.75 -11.55 8.93
C TRP A 161 -4.17 -12.02 9.26
N ARG A 162 -4.97 -11.26 10.01
CA ARG A 162 -6.38 -11.56 10.29
C ARG A 162 -7.30 -11.46 9.08
N ASN A 163 -8.52 -11.97 9.22
CA ASN A 163 -9.57 -11.84 8.22
C ASN A 163 -10.11 -10.40 8.17
N PRO A 164 -9.88 -9.61 7.10
CA PRO A 164 -10.45 -8.27 6.99
C PRO A 164 -11.97 -8.29 6.81
N GLN A 165 -12.56 -9.36 6.28
CA GLN A 165 -14.01 -9.45 6.10
C GLN A 165 -14.75 -9.52 7.44
N ALA A 166 -14.12 -10.11 8.46
CA ALA A 166 -14.70 -10.19 9.80
C ALA A 166 -14.74 -8.85 10.53
N GLU A 167 -14.02 -7.83 10.05
CA GLU A 167 -14.03 -6.47 10.60
C GLU A 167 -14.97 -5.52 9.83
N LEU A 168 -15.54 -5.98 8.72
CA LEU A 168 -16.59 -5.24 8.03
C LEU A 168 -17.86 -5.24 8.88
N LEU A 169 -18.56 -4.11 8.88
CA LEU A 169 -19.85 -3.99 9.55
C LEU A 169 -20.84 -5.03 8.99
N GLU A 170 -21.38 -5.91 9.83
CA GLU A 170 -22.32 -6.94 9.40
C GLU A 170 -23.56 -7.00 10.32
N GLY A 171 -24.66 -7.55 9.77
CA GLY A 171 -25.91 -7.78 10.49
C GLY A 171 -26.43 -6.53 11.20
N VAL A 172 -26.74 -6.68 12.49
CA VAL A 172 -27.33 -5.61 13.31
C VAL A 172 -26.42 -4.38 13.42
N GLN A 173 -25.09 -4.56 13.44
CA GLN A 173 -24.16 -3.43 13.52
C GLN A 173 -24.22 -2.58 12.25
N TRP A 174 -24.29 -3.23 11.08
CA TRP A 174 -24.45 -2.54 9.81
C TRP A 174 -25.80 -1.84 9.72
N GLU A 175 -26.90 -2.53 10.02
CA GLU A 175 -28.25 -1.96 9.98
C GLU A 175 -28.40 -0.72 10.88
N THR A 176 -27.70 -0.71 12.02
CA THR A 176 -27.71 0.41 12.97
C THR A 176 -26.93 1.63 12.45
N ILE A 177 -25.73 1.41 11.90
CA ILE A 177 -24.82 2.50 11.50
C ILE A 177 -25.14 3.04 10.09
N ARG A 178 -25.73 2.20 9.22
CA ARG A 178 -25.98 2.49 7.81
C ARG A 178 -26.64 3.86 7.57
N PRO A 179 -27.75 4.24 8.22
CA PRO A 179 -28.39 5.53 7.97
C PRO A 179 -27.45 6.72 8.23
N ASP A 180 -26.75 6.72 9.36
CA ASP A 180 -25.87 7.81 9.77
C ASP A 180 -24.63 7.88 8.87
N ALA A 181 -24.05 6.74 8.51
CA ALA A 181 -22.89 6.68 7.61
C ALA A 181 -23.23 7.20 6.20
N LEU A 182 -24.38 6.83 5.65
CA LEU A 182 -24.81 7.31 4.33
C LEU A 182 -25.09 8.80 4.32
N ILE A 183 -25.71 9.34 5.38
CA ILE A 183 -25.92 10.79 5.53
C ILE A 183 -24.58 11.53 5.63
N ALA A 184 -23.68 11.05 6.49
CA ALA A 184 -22.37 11.69 6.70
C ALA A 184 -21.52 11.72 5.42
N LEU A 185 -21.58 10.65 4.63
CA LEU A 185 -20.82 10.52 3.37
C LEU A 185 -21.59 11.04 2.15
N SER A 186 -22.82 11.52 2.32
CA SER A 186 -23.71 11.92 1.22
C SER A 186 -23.90 10.83 0.15
N LEU A 187 -23.91 9.56 0.56
CA LEU A 187 -24.08 8.41 -0.34
C LEU A 187 -25.55 7.96 -0.37
N PRO A 188 -26.12 7.69 -1.56
CA PRO A 188 -27.50 7.22 -1.64
C PRO A 188 -27.62 5.72 -1.37
N ASP A 189 -28.78 5.32 -0.86
CA ASP A 189 -29.17 3.91 -0.74
C ASP A 189 -29.14 3.18 -2.09
N ASP A 190 -29.67 3.83 -3.13
CA ASP A 190 -29.70 3.33 -4.50
C ASP A 190 -28.71 4.12 -5.38
N PRO A 191 -27.85 3.44 -6.18
CA PRO A 191 -26.80 4.13 -6.91
C PRO A 191 -27.28 4.80 -8.20
N ASP A 192 -28.53 4.60 -8.66
CA ASP A 192 -28.90 4.99 -10.04
C ASP A 192 -28.82 6.49 -10.28
N ALA A 193 -29.25 7.30 -9.31
CA ALA A 193 -29.19 8.76 -9.42
C ALA A 193 -27.73 9.24 -9.47
N LEU A 194 -26.89 8.73 -8.56
CA LEU A 194 -25.47 9.05 -8.48
C LEU A 194 -24.72 8.63 -9.75
N LEU A 195 -24.95 7.40 -10.22
CA LEU A 195 -24.33 6.90 -11.45
C LEU A 195 -24.80 7.69 -12.68
N ALA A 196 -26.07 8.11 -12.74
CA ALA A 196 -26.57 8.93 -13.83
C ALA A 196 -25.93 10.33 -13.82
N GLU A 197 -25.72 10.91 -12.63
CA GLU A 197 -25.01 12.17 -12.48
C GLU A 197 -23.55 12.08 -12.91
N HIS A 198 -22.77 11.14 -12.35
CA HIS A 198 -21.38 10.91 -12.76
C HIS A 198 -21.27 10.60 -14.27
N SER A 199 -22.24 9.89 -14.83
CA SER A 199 -22.28 9.63 -16.27
C SER A 199 -22.38 10.90 -17.10
N ARG A 200 -23.25 11.84 -16.70
CA ARG A 200 -23.40 13.14 -17.37
C ARG A 200 -22.14 13.99 -17.19
N THR A 201 -21.58 14.02 -15.98
CA THR A 201 -20.38 14.80 -15.66
C THR A 201 -19.17 14.32 -16.46
N LEU A 202 -18.94 13.00 -16.55
CA LEU A 202 -17.86 12.42 -17.33
C LEU A 202 -18.00 12.74 -18.82
N ASP A 203 -19.19 12.55 -19.40
CA ASP A 203 -19.46 12.83 -20.81
C ASP A 203 -19.26 14.32 -21.14
N ALA A 204 -19.78 15.21 -20.28
CA ALA A 204 -19.62 16.66 -20.43
C ALA A 204 -18.15 17.08 -20.33
N ALA A 205 -17.42 16.59 -19.32
CA ALA A 205 -16.01 16.93 -19.13
C ALA A 205 -15.14 16.46 -20.31
N LEU A 206 -15.35 15.24 -20.82
CA LEU A 206 -14.61 14.74 -21.98
C LEU A 206 -14.93 15.53 -23.26
N LYS A 207 -16.18 15.95 -23.47
CA LYS A 207 -16.56 16.81 -24.60
C LYS A 207 -15.92 18.20 -24.49
N GLU A 208 -15.94 18.79 -23.30
CA GLU A 208 -15.33 20.11 -23.05
C GLU A 208 -13.82 20.08 -23.29
N VAL A 209 -13.11 19.10 -22.69
CA VAL A 209 -11.67 18.95 -22.87
C VAL A 209 -11.35 18.61 -24.32
N GLY A 210 -12.08 17.69 -24.94
CA GLY A 210 -11.90 17.31 -26.35
C GLY A 210 -12.05 18.51 -27.30
N GLY A 211 -13.03 19.38 -27.06
CA GLY A 211 -13.23 20.60 -27.83
C GLY A 211 -12.08 21.61 -27.65
N ARG A 212 -11.59 21.80 -26.41
CA ARG A 212 -10.47 22.71 -26.12
C ARG A 212 -9.14 22.23 -26.68
N LEU A 213 -8.91 20.91 -26.74
CA LEU A 213 -7.67 20.33 -27.26
C LEU A 213 -7.40 20.69 -28.73
N ILE A 214 -8.46 20.91 -29.52
CA ILE A 214 -8.32 21.30 -30.93
C ILE A 214 -7.55 22.61 -31.09
N ALA A 215 -7.69 23.53 -30.13
CA ALA A 215 -7.06 24.84 -30.14
C ALA A 215 -5.85 24.95 -29.20
N ASN A 216 -5.50 23.90 -28.45
CA ASN A 216 -4.47 23.95 -27.42
C ASN A 216 -3.14 23.34 -27.92
N PRO A 217 -2.08 24.15 -28.14
CA PRO A 217 -0.79 23.64 -28.58
C PRO A 217 -0.01 22.92 -27.48
N ASP A 218 -0.36 23.13 -26.21
CA ASP A 218 0.41 22.63 -25.06
C ASP A 218 0.06 21.18 -24.70
N VAL A 219 -1.02 20.62 -25.26
CA VAL A 219 -1.48 19.26 -24.98
C VAL A 219 -1.75 18.52 -26.29
N ARG A 220 -1.14 17.35 -26.47
CA ARG A 220 -1.44 16.48 -27.63
C ARG A 220 -1.83 15.08 -27.18
N VAL A 221 -2.69 14.45 -27.98
CA VAL A 221 -2.99 13.01 -27.89
C VAL A 221 -2.41 12.34 -29.12
N ASP A 222 -1.57 11.32 -28.95
CA ASP A 222 -1.02 10.58 -30.08
C ASP A 222 -1.96 9.47 -30.61
N GLY A 223 -1.55 8.80 -31.69
CA GLY A 223 -2.33 7.71 -32.30
C GLY A 223 -2.51 6.48 -31.42
N GLU A 224 -1.70 6.33 -30.36
CA GLU A 224 -1.87 5.28 -29.34
C GLU A 224 -2.79 5.70 -28.20
N GLY A 225 -3.24 6.96 -28.20
CA GLY A 225 -4.10 7.52 -27.16
C GLY A 225 -3.36 7.94 -25.91
N LYS A 226 -2.07 8.29 -26.02
CA LYS A 226 -1.28 8.82 -24.90
C LYS A 226 -1.36 10.35 -24.86
N ILE A 227 -1.55 10.91 -23.67
CA ILE A 227 -1.57 12.35 -23.43
C ILE A 227 -0.14 12.83 -23.19
N HIS A 228 0.31 13.80 -23.97
CA HIS A 228 1.59 14.49 -23.75
C HIS A 228 1.30 15.95 -23.41
N LEU A 229 1.81 16.39 -22.26
CA LEU A 229 1.77 17.79 -21.84
C LEU A 229 3.12 18.44 -22.14
N THR A 230 3.09 19.68 -22.60
CA THR A 230 4.28 20.53 -22.64
C THR A 230 4.65 20.88 -21.20
N GLY A 231 5.93 20.76 -20.84
CA GLY A 231 6.39 21.02 -19.48
C GLY A 231 6.02 22.43 -19.03
N VAL A 232 5.50 22.56 -17.81
CA VAL A 232 5.18 23.86 -17.22
C VAL A 232 6.47 24.69 -17.17
N LYS A 233 6.48 25.84 -17.86
CA LYS A 233 7.61 26.76 -17.78
C LYS A 233 7.71 27.26 -16.34
N ALA A 234 8.88 27.12 -15.74
CA ALA A 234 9.15 27.71 -14.44
C ALA A 234 8.85 29.21 -14.50
N ILE A 235 8.03 29.69 -13.58
CA ILE A 235 7.82 31.12 -13.40
C ILE A 235 9.12 31.67 -12.83
N GLU A 236 9.74 32.60 -13.54
CA GLU A 236 10.96 33.25 -13.06
C GLU A 236 10.66 33.99 -11.76
N GLU A 237 11.49 33.78 -10.73
CA GLU A 237 11.32 34.49 -9.47
C GLU A 237 11.55 35.99 -9.71
N PRO A 238 10.60 36.87 -9.38
CA PRO A 238 10.78 38.30 -9.60
C PRO A 238 11.92 38.82 -8.71
N PRO A 239 12.73 39.79 -9.19
CA PRO A 239 13.84 40.34 -8.40
C PRO A 239 13.41 40.86 -7.01
N SER A 240 12.17 41.34 -6.88
CA SER A 240 11.58 41.78 -5.61
C SER A 240 11.41 40.63 -4.60
N LEU A 241 11.07 39.41 -5.05
CA LEU A 241 10.96 38.24 -4.17
C LEU A 241 12.35 37.80 -3.69
N VAL A 242 13.34 37.80 -4.59
CA VAL A 242 14.73 37.46 -4.27
C VAL A 242 15.29 38.43 -3.22
N ASP A 243 15.08 39.73 -3.45
CA ASP A 243 15.47 40.79 -2.52
C ASP A 243 14.75 40.69 -1.17
N LEU A 244 13.43 40.45 -1.16
CA LEU A 244 12.67 40.21 0.07
C LEU A 244 13.22 39.01 0.86
N ARG A 245 13.49 37.88 0.20
CA ARG A 245 14.07 36.69 0.82
C ARG A 245 15.46 36.99 1.41
N ALA A 246 16.28 37.74 0.68
CA ALA A 246 17.61 38.15 1.13
C ALA A 246 17.58 39.06 2.38
N ARG A 247 16.57 39.92 2.51
CA ARG A 247 16.40 40.79 3.69
C ARG A 247 15.79 40.08 4.88
N THR A 248 14.84 39.17 4.64
CA THR A 248 14.09 38.48 5.71
C THR A 248 14.84 37.29 6.30
N THR A 249 15.63 36.55 5.50
CA THR A 249 16.38 35.38 5.99
C THR A 249 17.34 35.71 7.15
N PRO A 250 18.11 36.82 7.12
CA PRO A 250 18.97 37.21 8.23
C PRO A 250 18.23 37.65 9.50
N MET A 251 16.93 37.96 9.41
CA MET A 251 16.11 38.34 10.57
C MET A 251 15.67 37.14 11.41
N LEU A 252 15.78 35.91 10.87
CA LEU A 252 15.46 34.70 11.61
C LEU A 252 16.49 34.47 12.72
N PRO A 253 16.05 34.23 13.97
CA PRO A 253 16.96 34.00 15.07
C PRO A 253 17.75 32.71 14.87
N ARG A 254 19.02 32.72 15.28
CA ARG A 254 19.85 31.51 15.33
C ARG A 254 19.72 30.90 16.73
N VAL A 255 18.96 29.82 16.81
CA VAL A 255 18.65 29.10 18.05
C VAL A 255 18.98 27.63 17.88
N GLU A 256 19.36 26.98 18.98
CA GLU A 256 19.60 25.54 18.97
C GLU A 256 18.27 24.79 18.94
N LEU A 257 18.18 23.65 18.22
CA LEU A 257 16.93 22.91 18.10
C LEU A 257 16.28 22.51 19.45
N PRO A 258 17.04 22.07 20.48
CA PRO A 258 16.49 21.85 21.82
C PRO A 258 15.87 23.10 22.45
N GLU A 259 16.43 24.29 22.19
CA GLU A 259 15.90 25.55 22.71
C GLU A 259 14.56 25.86 22.05
N VAL A 260 14.42 25.61 20.75
CA VAL A 260 13.13 25.73 20.04
C VAL A 260 12.08 24.81 20.67
N ILE A 261 12.42 23.56 20.97
CA ILE A 261 11.48 22.62 21.58
C ILE A 261 11.06 23.11 22.98
N LEU A 262 12.01 23.58 23.79
CA LEU A 262 11.73 24.12 25.12
C LEU A 262 10.90 25.40 25.08
N GLU A 263 11.19 26.28 24.12
CA GLU A 263 10.41 27.49 23.86
C GLU A 263 8.98 27.10 23.50
N VAL A 264 8.78 26.17 22.56
CA VAL A 264 7.45 25.64 22.20
C VAL A 264 6.72 25.08 23.42
N MET A 265 7.39 24.26 24.23
CA MET A 265 6.79 23.72 25.47
C MET A 265 6.40 24.81 26.48
N SER A 266 6.99 26.01 26.42
CA SER A 266 6.65 27.11 27.32
C SER A 266 5.32 27.78 26.96
N TRP A 267 4.95 27.81 25.67
CA TRP A 267 3.69 28.36 25.20
C TRP A 267 2.67 27.30 24.72
N VAL A 268 3.05 26.03 24.67
CA VAL A 268 2.18 24.84 24.51
C VAL A 268 2.54 23.78 25.57
N PRO A 269 2.25 24.02 26.86
CA PRO A 269 2.58 23.08 27.93
C PRO A 269 1.91 21.71 27.77
N GLU A 270 0.74 21.64 27.12
CA GLU A 270 -0.03 20.43 26.85
C GLU A 270 0.78 19.40 26.02
N MET A 271 1.71 19.88 25.19
CA MET A 271 2.64 19.02 24.45
C MET A 271 3.51 18.21 25.42
N ALA A 272 4.05 18.85 26.46
CA ALA A 272 4.89 18.17 27.45
C ALA A 272 4.05 17.25 28.36
N ASP A 273 2.85 17.68 28.73
CA ASP A 273 1.92 16.91 29.58
C ASP A 273 1.43 15.61 28.91
N SER A 274 1.40 15.58 27.58
CA SER A 274 1.05 14.39 26.80
C SER A 274 2.02 13.23 26.98
N PHE A 275 3.27 13.51 27.38
CA PHE A 275 4.26 12.48 27.73
C PHE A 275 3.96 11.97 29.14
N THR A 276 3.02 11.04 29.24
CA THR A 276 2.61 10.40 30.50
C THR A 276 3.44 9.18 30.84
N ALA A 277 3.66 8.92 32.12
CA ALA A 277 4.38 7.74 32.58
C ALA A 277 3.60 6.45 32.27
N VAL A 278 4.28 5.40 31.82
CA VAL A 278 3.68 4.07 31.54
C VAL A 278 2.98 3.46 32.77
N SER A 279 3.38 3.85 33.98
CA SER A 279 2.74 3.41 35.22
C SER A 279 1.39 4.07 35.51
N GLY A 280 0.97 5.05 34.70
CA GLY A 280 -0.29 5.79 34.85
C GLY A 280 -0.31 6.82 35.98
N GLY A 281 0.78 6.95 36.76
CA GLY A 281 0.90 7.92 37.84
C GLY A 281 1.45 9.28 37.39
N ARG A 282 1.24 10.32 38.21
CA ARG A 282 1.91 11.62 38.03
C ARG A 282 3.42 11.47 38.19
N SER A 283 4.18 12.07 37.28
CA SER A 283 5.64 12.07 37.37
C SER A 283 6.12 12.82 38.61
N ARG A 284 7.17 12.30 39.24
CA ARG A 284 7.90 12.97 40.35
C ARG A 284 9.21 13.58 39.89
N LEU A 285 9.52 13.51 38.59
CA LEU A 285 10.76 14.03 38.01
C LEU A 285 10.67 15.55 37.88
N LYS A 286 11.55 16.29 38.57
CA LYS A 286 11.68 17.75 38.41
C LYS A 286 12.26 18.08 37.04
N ASP A 287 11.75 19.11 36.37
CA ASP A 287 12.21 19.52 35.02
C ASP A 287 12.11 18.40 33.97
N LEU A 288 11.04 17.60 34.05
CA LEU A 288 10.74 16.58 33.04
C LEU A 288 10.74 17.13 31.59
N PRO A 289 10.18 18.32 31.28
CA PRO A 289 10.22 18.88 29.93
C PRO A 289 11.64 19.00 29.33
N VAL A 290 12.65 19.29 30.16
CA VAL A 290 14.06 19.33 29.72
C VAL A 290 14.54 17.95 29.26
N SER A 291 14.18 16.90 30.01
CA SER A 291 14.49 15.53 29.61
C SER A 291 13.73 15.12 28.34
N ILE A 292 12.47 15.55 28.18
CA ILE A 292 11.66 15.28 26.98
C ILE A 292 12.28 15.97 25.75
N ALA A 293 12.60 17.25 25.83
CA ALA A 293 13.22 18.01 24.74
C ALA A 293 14.57 17.41 24.32
N ALA A 294 15.38 16.97 25.29
CA ALA A 294 16.62 16.26 25.01
C ALA A 294 16.38 14.91 24.31
N CYS A 295 15.39 14.13 24.77
CA CYS A 295 15.04 12.85 24.12
C CYS A 295 14.52 13.06 22.68
N LEU A 296 13.63 14.02 22.45
CA LEU A 296 13.13 14.37 21.11
C LEU A 296 14.30 14.75 20.20
N THR A 297 15.21 15.63 20.66
CA THR A 297 16.38 16.03 19.88
C THR A 297 17.28 14.84 19.55
N ALA A 298 17.63 14.02 20.56
CA ALA A 298 18.54 12.88 20.42
C ALA A 298 18.08 11.90 19.33
N HIS A 299 16.79 11.57 19.35
CA HIS A 299 16.20 10.54 18.50
C HIS A 299 15.79 11.08 17.13
N SER A 300 15.23 12.30 17.06
CA SER A 300 14.87 12.92 15.77
C SER A 300 16.08 13.26 14.91
N LEU A 301 17.22 13.62 15.53
CA LEU A 301 18.47 13.88 14.81
C LEU A 301 19.36 12.63 14.67
N ASN A 302 18.96 11.49 15.27
CA ASN A 302 19.75 10.26 15.28
C ASN A 302 21.19 10.43 15.81
N VAL A 303 21.39 11.32 16.78
CA VAL A 303 22.69 11.61 17.41
C VAL A 303 22.89 10.88 18.75
N GLY A 304 21.82 10.26 19.27
CA GLY A 304 21.80 9.59 20.57
C GLY A 304 21.98 10.56 21.73
N TYR A 305 22.19 10.03 22.94
CA TYR A 305 22.22 10.87 24.15
C TYR A 305 23.55 11.59 24.39
N ARG A 306 24.65 11.15 23.76
CA ARG A 306 25.99 11.65 24.07
C ARG A 306 26.15 13.18 23.90
N PRO A 307 25.60 13.82 22.85
CA PRO A 307 25.72 15.26 22.68
C PRO A 307 24.88 16.08 23.67
N LEU A 308 23.87 15.47 24.29
CA LEU A 308 22.90 16.16 25.16
C LEU A 308 23.11 15.82 26.64
N ALA A 309 23.76 14.71 26.95
CA ALA A 309 23.97 14.25 28.31
C ALA A 309 25.02 15.10 29.05
N LYS A 310 24.68 15.56 30.24
CA LYS A 310 25.56 16.39 31.07
C LYS A 310 25.60 15.88 32.51
N LYS A 311 26.77 15.38 32.91
CA LYS A 311 27.00 14.88 34.27
C LYS A 311 26.85 16.01 35.30
N GLY A 312 26.16 15.73 36.39
CA GLY A 312 25.84 16.69 37.46
C GLY A 312 24.63 17.57 37.17
N VAL A 313 23.99 17.45 36.00
CA VAL A 313 22.74 18.15 35.67
C VAL A 313 21.63 17.12 35.60
N GLU A 314 20.86 16.98 36.68
CA GLU A 314 19.92 15.88 36.88
C GLU A 314 19.02 15.61 35.65
N PRO A 315 18.34 16.59 35.03
CA PRO A 315 17.46 16.37 33.86
C PRO A 315 18.16 15.85 32.61
N LEU A 316 19.48 16.02 32.52
CA LEU A 316 20.34 15.65 31.40
C LEU A 316 21.30 14.51 31.74
N GLU A 317 21.15 13.86 32.90
CA GLU A 317 21.91 12.65 33.20
C GLU A 317 21.55 11.53 32.21
N ARG A 318 22.57 10.81 31.71
CA ARG A 318 22.36 9.77 30.69
C ARG A 318 21.37 8.68 31.14
N SER A 319 21.45 8.30 32.42
CA SER A 319 20.54 7.33 33.03
C SER A 319 19.10 7.85 33.04
N ARG A 320 18.92 9.14 33.33
CA ARG A 320 17.60 9.78 33.34
C ARG A 320 17.02 9.89 31.93
N LEU A 321 17.80 10.31 30.93
CA LEU A 321 17.33 10.36 29.53
C LEU A 321 16.89 8.98 29.05
N SER A 322 17.66 7.93 29.36
CA SER A 322 17.29 6.54 29.04
C SER A 322 15.98 6.13 29.73
N HIS A 323 15.80 6.48 31.01
CA HIS A 323 14.58 6.19 31.75
C HIS A 323 13.37 6.93 31.18
N VAL A 324 13.51 8.23 30.90
CA VAL A 324 12.43 9.06 30.34
C VAL A 324 12.00 8.51 28.99
N TYR A 325 12.93 8.22 28.08
CA TYR A 325 12.58 7.65 26.78
C TYR A 325 11.80 6.32 26.92
N GLN A 326 12.26 5.40 27.76
CA GLN A 326 11.60 4.09 27.91
C GLN A 326 10.21 4.15 28.56
N ASN A 327 9.95 5.13 29.43
CA ASN A 327 8.74 5.16 30.25
C ASN A 327 7.73 6.23 29.83
N TYR A 328 8.12 7.18 28.99
CA TYR A 328 7.28 8.32 28.60
C TYR A 328 7.08 8.43 27.08
N PHE A 329 7.99 7.90 26.25
CA PHE A 329 7.86 7.94 24.79
C PHE A 329 7.20 6.67 24.26
N ARG A 330 6.02 6.83 23.67
CA ARG A 330 5.24 5.77 23.02
C ARG A 330 4.51 6.38 21.81
N PRO A 331 4.09 5.58 20.82
CA PRO A 331 3.29 6.09 19.70
C PRO A 331 2.09 6.92 20.17
N GLU A 332 1.41 6.48 21.23
CA GLU A 332 0.24 7.15 21.77
C GLU A 332 0.58 8.51 22.37
N THR A 333 1.70 8.64 23.11
CA THR A 333 2.09 9.92 23.70
C THR A 333 2.62 10.91 22.67
N LEU A 334 3.28 10.42 21.61
CA LEU A 334 3.68 11.24 20.47
C LEU A 334 2.47 11.76 19.69
N SER A 335 1.48 10.91 19.44
CA SER A 335 0.24 11.29 18.75
C SER A 335 -0.52 12.34 19.56
N LEU A 336 -0.67 12.13 20.87
CA LEU A 336 -1.30 13.11 21.77
C LEU A 336 -0.53 14.44 21.85
N ALA A 337 0.81 14.38 21.88
CA ALA A 337 1.64 15.59 21.90
C ALA A 337 1.53 16.42 20.62
N ASN A 338 1.16 15.81 19.48
CA ASN A 338 0.95 16.51 18.22
C ASN A 338 -0.36 17.32 18.19
N VAL A 339 -1.42 16.87 18.88
CA VAL A 339 -2.74 17.55 18.90
C VAL A 339 -2.62 19.05 19.22
N PRO A 340 -2.05 19.46 20.37
CA PRO A 340 -2.01 20.89 20.72
C PRO A 340 -1.05 21.69 19.82
N LEU A 341 -0.05 21.03 19.20
CA LEU A 341 0.81 21.69 18.21
C LEU A 341 0.05 22.01 16.92
N VAL A 342 -0.80 21.08 16.46
CA VAL A 342 -1.66 21.28 15.29
C VAL A 342 -2.65 22.42 15.55
N GLU A 343 -3.29 22.44 16.71
CA GLU A 343 -4.24 23.48 17.10
C GLU A 343 -3.56 24.85 17.21
N MET A 344 -2.40 24.92 17.86
CA MET A 344 -1.67 26.18 18.02
C MET A 344 -1.20 26.74 16.65
N GLN A 345 -0.66 25.89 15.78
CA GLN A 345 -0.29 26.30 14.41
C GLN A 345 -1.51 26.83 13.63
N ALA A 346 -2.68 26.20 13.78
CA ALA A 346 -3.89 26.63 13.08
C ALA A 346 -4.35 28.06 13.47
N ASN A 347 -3.97 28.52 14.66
CA ASN A 347 -4.27 29.87 15.17
C ASN A 347 -3.25 30.94 14.74
N LEU A 348 -2.13 30.57 14.10
CA LEU A 348 -1.14 31.53 13.63
C LEU A 348 -1.67 32.30 12.41
N PRO A 349 -1.60 33.65 12.38
CA PRO A 349 -2.04 34.44 11.22
C PRO A 349 -1.36 34.04 9.91
N LEU A 350 -0.06 33.68 9.99
CA LEU A 350 0.69 33.20 8.82
C LEU A 350 0.14 31.87 8.29
N ALA A 351 -0.21 30.94 9.18
CA ALA A 351 -0.77 29.65 8.79
C ALA A 351 -2.17 29.81 8.18
N GLN A 352 -2.99 30.71 8.74
CA GLN A 352 -4.31 31.05 8.18
C GLN A 352 -4.20 31.73 6.81
N ALA A 353 -3.11 32.48 6.56
CA ALA A 353 -2.84 33.05 5.24
C ALA A 353 -2.39 32.01 4.20
N TRP A 354 -1.83 30.88 4.63
CA TRP A 354 -1.46 29.78 3.72
C TRP A 354 -2.64 28.90 3.33
N GLY A 355 -3.55 28.61 4.25
CA GLY A 355 -4.62 27.66 3.98
C GLY A 355 -5.69 27.48 5.04
N GLY A 356 -6.73 26.74 4.65
CA GLY A 356 -7.93 26.45 5.44
C GLY A 356 -7.79 25.23 6.37
N GLY A 357 -6.72 24.45 6.23
CA GLY A 357 -6.48 23.22 6.99
C GLY A 357 -7.13 21.97 6.40
N LEU A 358 -7.88 22.13 5.30
CA LEU A 358 -8.74 21.11 4.69
C LEU A 358 -8.07 20.40 3.50
N VAL A 359 -6.85 20.79 3.14
CA VAL A 359 -6.04 20.09 2.14
C VAL A 359 -4.96 19.29 2.86
N ALA A 360 -4.77 18.02 2.50
CA ALA A 360 -3.67 17.19 2.97
C ALA A 360 -2.80 16.70 1.80
N ALA A 361 -1.53 17.05 1.81
CA ALA A 361 -0.51 16.49 0.94
C ALA A 361 0.12 15.27 1.62
N VAL A 362 -0.01 14.09 1.00
CA VAL A 362 0.60 12.85 1.49
C VAL A 362 1.80 12.50 0.64
N ASP A 363 2.97 12.45 1.26
CA ASP A 363 4.24 12.15 0.59
C ASP A 363 5.11 11.16 1.39
N GLY A 364 5.84 10.33 0.65
CA GLY A 364 6.71 9.27 1.16
C GLY A 364 8.18 9.67 1.17
N MET A 365 8.71 10.04 2.34
CA MET A 365 10.14 10.27 2.54
C MET A 365 10.90 8.95 2.69
N ARG A 366 11.98 8.77 1.92
CA ARG A 366 12.69 7.49 1.81
C ARG A 366 14.01 7.52 2.56
N PHE A 367 14.19 6.60 3.51
CA PHE A 367 15.37 6.51 4.37
C PHE A 367 16.15 5.22 4.12
N VAL A 368 17.46 5.34 3.97
CA VAL A 368 18.37 4.18 3.97
C VAL A 368 18.57 3.71 5.40
N VAL A 369 18.37 2.41 5.63
CA VAL A 369 18.46 1.81 6.97
C VAL A 369 19.67 0.88 6.99
N PRO A 370 20.76 1.25 7.69
CA PRO A 370 22.00 0.48 7.69
C PRO A 370 21.93 -0.78 8.55
N VAL A 371 20.95 -0.87 9.46
CA VAL A 371 20.78 -1.98 10.41
C VAL A 371 19.60 -2.89 10.05
N PRO A 372 19.60 -4.16 10.48
CA PRO A 372 18.43 -5.02 10.38
C PRO A 372 17.24 -4.40 11.14
N ALA A 373 16.20 -3.99 10.41
CA ALA A 373 14.97 -3.44 10.98
C ALA A 373 13.74 -4.13 10.37
N ALA A 374 12.66 -4.19 11.14
CA ALA A 374 11.44 -4.91 10.78
C ALA A 374 10.85 -4.48 9.43
N PHE A 375 10.84 -3.17 9.14
CA PHE A 375 10.29 -2.59 7.91
C PHE A 375 11.34 -2.34 6.81
N ALA A 376 12.63 -2.48 7.11
CA ALA A 376 13.67 -2.27 6.11
C ALA A 376 13.56 -3.33 5.01
N ARG A 377 13.48 -2.94 3.74
CA ARG A 377 13.44 -3.86 2.58
C ARG A 377 14.42 -3.41 1.50
N PRO A 378 14.97 -4.35 0.71
CA PRO A 378 15.77 -3.99 -0.45
C PRO A 378 14.87 -3.39 -1.54
N ASN A 379 15.27 -2.27 -2.13
CA ASN A 379 14.66 -1.71 -3.33
C ASN A 379 15.74 -1.02 -4.16
N ARG A 380 16.07 -1.59 -5.32
CA ARG A 380 17.18 -1.09 -6.15
C ARG A 380 16.94 0.30 -6.72
N LYS A 381 15.68 0.67 -6.97
CA LYS A 381 15.30 2.00 -7.47
C LYS A 381 15.61 3.10 -6.45
N TYR A 382 15.27 2.86 -5.18
CA TYR A 382 15.32 3.90 -4.14
C TYR A 382 16.55 3.81 -3.23
N PHE A 383 17.08 2.61 -3.01
CA PHE A 383 18.14 2.36 -2.01
C PHE A 383 19.40 1.70 -2.61
N GLY A 384 19.43 1.46 -3.92
CA GLY A 384 20.54 0.75 -4.57
C GLY A 384 20.70 -0.67 -4.03
N SER A 385 21.91 -1.03 -3.59
CA SER A 385 22.19 -2.34 -2.96
C SER A 385 21.80 -2.40 -1.48
N LYS A 386 21.36 -1.28 -0.89
CA LYS A 386 21.02 -1.18 0.53
C LYS A 386 19.55 -1.50 0.79
N ARG A 387 19.19 -1.56 2.06
CA ARG A 387 17.80 -1.65 2.53
C ARG A 387 17.33 -0.27 2.97
N GLY A 388 16.04 -0.03 2.86
CA GLY A 388 15.44 1.22 3.32
C GLY A 388 13.99 1.05 3.75
N MET A 389 13.45 2.14 4.30
CA MET A 389 12.06 2.29 4.70
C MET A 389 11.50 3.60 4.16
N THR A 390 10.18 3.70 4.08
CA THR A 390 9.49 4.95 3.70
C THR A 390 8.72 5.45 4.91
N TRP A 391 8.82 6.75 5.19
CA TRP A 391 7.98 7.48 6.14
C TRP A 391 6.94 8.24 5.32
N LEU A 392 5.71 7.76 5.34
CA LEU A 392 4.58 8.41 4.69
C LEU A 392 4.01 9.45 5.64
N ASN A 393 4.01 10.72 5.27
CA ASN A 393 3.57 11.84 6.10
C ASN A 393 2.44 12.60 5.39
N ALA A 394 1.41 12.99 6.15
CA ALA A 394 0.37 13.91 5.70
C ALA A 394 0.62 15.30 6.29
N MET A 395 0.83 16.28 5.41
CA MET A 395 0.94 17.70 5.78
C MET A 395 -0.25 18.48 5.28
N ASN A 396 -0.80 19.39 6.08
CA ASN A 396 -1.87 20.27 5.61
C ASN A 396 -1.36 21.52 4.88
N ASP A 397 -2.28 22.26 4.25
CA ASP A 397 -2.05 23.59 3.66
C ASP A 397 -1.75 24.71 4.68
N ARG A 398 -1.65 24.38 5.97
CA ARG A 398 -1.12 25.25 7.03
C ARG A 398 0.33 24.92 7.42
N GLY A 399 0.96 24.00 6.70
CA GLY A 399 2.36 23.62 6.88
C GLY A 399 2.62 22.71 8.08
N MET A 400 1.58 22.05 8.63
CA MET A 400 1.73 21.13 9.76
C MET A 400 1.62 19.67 9.33
N GLY A 401 2.55 18.84 9.80
CA GLY A 401 2.43 17.38 9.72
C GLY A 401 1.35 16.90 10.69
N ARG A 402 0.31 16.26 10.17
CA ARG A 402 -0.88 15.86 10.93
C ARG A 402 -0.95 14.36 11.20
N GLY A 403 -0.12 13.55 10.57
CA GLY A 403 -0.08 12.12 10.81
C GLY A 403 0.93 11.46 9.90
N ALA A 404 1.51 10.35 10.36
CA ALA A 404 2.51 9.65 9.58
C ALA A 404 2.57 8.14 9.87
N LYS A 405 3.09 7.39 8.91
CA LYS A 405 3.22 5.94 9.00
C LYS A 405 4.54 5.47 8.39
N VAL A 406 5.24 4.62 9.11
CA VAL A 406 6.42 3.93 8.57
C VAL A 406 5.96 2.69 7.79
N VAL A 407 6.35 2.63 6.53
CA VAL A 407 6.00 1.54 5.61
C VAL A 407 7.27 0.95 5.01
N SER A 408 7.21 -0.31 4.59
CA SER A 408 8.34 -0.92 3.90
C SER A 408 8.47 -0.33 2.49
N GLY A 409 9.67 0.11 2.10
CA GLY A 409 9.93 0.86 0.85
C GLY A 409 9.77 0.09 -0.46
N THR A 410 8.96 -0.96 -0.47
CA THR A 410 8.58 -1.80 -1.62
C THR A 410 7.07 -1.80 -1.88
N ILE A 411 6.26 -1.32 -0.95
CA ILE A 411 4.78 -1.32 -1.08
C ILE A 411 4.38 -0.10 -1.92
N ARG A 412 3.30 -0.21 -2.70
CA ARG A 412 2.68 0.97 -3.32
C ARG A 412 2.23 1.89 -2.19
N ASP A 413 2.91 3.01 -2.04
CA ASP A 413 2.68 4.00 -0.97
C ASP A 413 1.19 4.42 -0.90
N SER A 414 0.47 4.31 -2.03
CA SER A 414 -0.98 4.48 -2.21
C SER A 414 -1.85 3.77 -1.17
N LEU A 415 -1.50 2.54 -0.77
CA LEU A 415 -2.33 1.70 0.08
C LEU A 415 -2.36 2.16 1.53
N HIS A 416 -1.33 2.88 1.95
CA HIS A 416 -1.19 3.39 3.30
C HIS A 416 -1.68 4.84 3.44
N MET A 417 -1.92 5.54 2.33
CA MET A 417 -2.37 6.92 2.33
C MET A 417 -3.70 7.09 3.07
N VAL A 418 -4.68 6.22 2.81
CA VAL A 418 -5.98 6.28 3.50
C VAL A 418 -5.82 6.06 5.00
N ASP A 419 -4.99 5.11 5.43
CA ASP A 419 -4.71 4.91 6.86
C ASP A 419 -4.07 6.15 7.52
N VAL A 420 -3.22 6.88 6.79
CA VAL A 420 -2.61 8.11 7.32
C VAL A 420 -3.67 9.21 7.47
N ILE A 421 -4.58 9.34 6.51
CA ILE A 421 -5.65 10.36 6.52
C ILE A 421 -6.68 10.09 7.62
N PHE A 422 -7.01 8.83 7.89
CA PHE A 422 -7.92 8.46 8.97
C PHE A 422 -7.22 8.28 10.33
N GLY A 423 -5.89 8.35 10.35
CA GLY A 423 -5.05 8.27 11.54
C GLY A 423 -4.35 9.58 11.86
N LEU A 424 -4.95 10.73 11.51
CA LEU A 424 -4.39 12.04 11.83
C LEU A 424 -4.46 12.29 13.33
N ASP A 425 -3.38 12.85 13.88
CA ASP A 425 -3.21 13.13 15.29
C ASP A 425 -4.12 14.27 15.77
N GLY A 426 -4.55 15.19 14.88
CA GLY A 426 -5.46 16.29 15.24
C GLY A 426 -5.96 17.10 14.05
N GLY A 427 -6.95 17.96 14.28
CA GLY A 427 -7.65 18.78 13.28
C GLY A 427 -8.73 18.03 12.48
N ASP A 428 -9.42 18.73 11.58
CA ASP A 428 -10.53 18.18 10.78
C ASP A 428 -10.08 17.23 9.66
N LEU A 429 -10.89 16.25 9.29
CA LEU A 429 -10.61 15.40 8.13
C LEU A 429 -10.43 16.28 6.86
N PRO A 430 -9.41 16.03 6.02
CA PRO A 430 -9.20 16.83 4.83
C PRO A 430 -10.31 16.61 3.79
N GLU A 431 -10.79 17.69 3.18
CA GLU A 431 -11.69 17.65 2.01
C GLU A 431 -10.94 17.33 0.72
N ILE A 432 -9.65 17.67 0.65
CA ILE A 432 -8.80 17.48 -0.53
C ILE A 432 -7.54 16.73 -0.13
N VAL A 433 -7.21 15.68 -0.88
CA VAL A 433 -5.94 14.96 -0.72
C VAL A 433 -5.11 15.07 -1.99
N VAL A 434 -3.83 15.40 -1.82
CA VAL A 434 -2.84 15.46 -2.91
C VAL A 434 -1.75 14.45 -2.63
N SER A 435 -1.33 13.70 -3.65
CA SER A 435 -0.19 12.78 -3.53
C SER A 435 0.61 12.71 -4.82
N ASP A 436 1.79 12.11 -4.75
CA ASP A 436 2.59 11.77 -5.93
C ASP A 436 1.98 10.62 -6.76
N THR A 437 2.52 10.40 -7.96
CA THR A 437 2.11 9.31 -8.85
C THR A 437 2.39 7.94 -8.27
N GLY A 438 3.45 7.80 -7.47
CA GLY A 438 3.81 6.55 -6.79
C GLY A 438 2.71 6.05 -5.86
N SER A 439 1.84 6.97 -5.42
CA SER A 439 0.72 6.73 -4.52
C SER A 439 -0.64 6.65 -5.21
N TYR A 440 -0.69 6.58 -6.56
CA TYR A 440 -1.95 6.47 -7.30
C TYR A 440 -2.39 5.00 -7.54
N SER A 441 -3.68 4.75 -7.37
CA SER A 441 -4.39 3.59 -7.93
C SER A 441 -5.88 3.89 -8.08
N ASP A 442 -6.54 3.35 -9.12
CA ASP A 442 -7.97 3.56 -9.35
C ASP A 442 -8.84 3.19 -8.13
N VAL A 443 -8.50 2.10 -7.44
CA VAL A 443 -9.22 1.66 -6.23
C VAL A 443 -9.14 2.69 -5.11
N VAL A 444 -7.94 3.25 -4.86
CA VAL A 444 -7.76 4.28 -3.81
C VAL A 444 -8.44 5.57 -4.21
N PHE A 445 -8.45 5.91 -5.50
CA PHE A 445 -9.18 7.07 -6.01
C PHE A 445 -10.69 6.94 -5.74
N GLY A 446 -11.28 5.81 -6.13
CA GLY A 446 -12.70 5.55 -5.87
C GLY A 446 -13.05 5.50 -4.39
N LEU A 447 -12.19 4.91 -3.55
CA LEU A 447 -12.39 4.88 -2.11
C LEU A 447 -12.39 6.29 -1.49
N LEU A 448 -11.43 7.15 -1.85
CA LEU A 448 -11.39 8.51 -1.30
C LEU A 448 -12.60 9.33 -1.73
N GLU A 449 -13.03 9.22 -2.98
CA GLU A 449 -14.24 9.88 -3.46
C GLU A 449 -15.48 9.42 -2.67
N LEU A 450 -15.64 8.11 -2.47
CA LEU A 450 -16.74 7.54 -1.68
C LEU A 450 -16.67 7.91 -0.18
N LEU A 451 -15.47 8.23 0.33
CA LEU A 451 -15.25 8.73 1.68
C LEU A 451 -15.48 10.25 1.79
N GLY A 452 -15.92 10.91 0.72
CA GLY A 452 -16.17 12.36 0.68
C GLY A 452 -14.90 13.20 0.53
N ILE A 453 -13.80 12.61 0.07
CA ILE A 453 -12.49 13.27 -0.05
C ILE A 453 -12.12 13.43 -1.52
N SER A 454 -11.96 14.68 -1.96
CA SER A 454 -11.51 15.01 -3.32
C SER A 454 -10.03 14.67 -3.50
N TYR A 455 -9.77 13.53 -4.15
CA TYR A 455 -8.40 13.09 -4.41
C TYR A 455 -7.83 13.68 -5.71
N ARG A 456 -6.68 14.37 -5.60
CA ARG A 456 -6.01 15.09 -6.69
C ARG A 456 -4.56 14.61 -6.85
N PRO A 457 -4.35 13.40 -7.43
CA PRO A 457 -3.01 12.87 -7.63
C PRO A 457 -2.21 13.70 -8.66
N ALA A 458 -0.95 13.99 -8.35
CA ALA A 458 -0.01 14.54 -9.31
C ALA A 458 0.54 13.39 -10.18
N LEU A 459 -0.09 13.18 -11.35
CA LEU A 459 0.27 12.11 -12.30
C LEU A 459 1.43 12.55 -13.22
N ALA A 460 2.61 11.97 -13.02
CA ALA A 460 3.79 12.15 -13.86
C ALA A 460 3.72 11.29 -15.14
N ASP A 461 3.14 10.10 -15.03
CA ASP A 461 3.03 9.11 -16.13
C ASP A 461 1.68 9.22 -16.86
N LEU A 462 1.23 10.44 -17.17
CA LEU A 462 0.03 10.70 -17.98
C LEU A 462 -0.03 9.92 -19.31
N PRO A 463 1.09 9.72 -20.05
CA PRO A 463 1.09 8.91 -21.26
C PRO A 463 0.62 7.45 -21.05
N ASP A 464 0.84 6.88 -19.87
CA ASP A 464 0.48 5.48 -19.58
C ASP A 464 -0.97 5.33 -19.10
N GLN A 465 -1.64 6.46 -18.81
CA GLN A 465 -3.02 6.47 -18.40
C GLN A 465 -3.97 6.23 -19.57
N LYS A 466 -5.20 5.85 -19.24
CA LYS A 466 -6.32 5.71 -20.18
C LYS A 466 -7.51 6.49 -19.64
N GLY A 467 -8.27 7.09 -20.54
CA GLY A 467 -9.57 7.63 -20.20
C GLY A 467 -10.63 6.54 -20.19
N TRP A 468 -11.72 6.81 -19.48
CA TRP A 468 -12.87 5.93 -19.38
C TRP A 468 -14.08 6.54 -20.08
N ARG A 469 -14.95 5.69 -20.63
CA ARG A 469 -16.25 6.08 -21.17
C ARG A 469 -17.33 5.09 -20.73
N ILE A 470 -18.55 5.58 -20.64
CA ILE A 470 -19.72 4.76 -20.33
C ILE A 470 -20.42 4.35 -21.63
N ASN A 471 -20.74 5.33 -22.48
CA ASN A 471 -21.29 5.07 -23.80
C ASN A 471 -20.17 4.80 -24.81
N ALA A 472 -20.19 3.61 -25.42
CA ALA A 472 -19.20 3.22 -26.43
C ALA A 472 -19.32 4.01 -27.75
N SER A 473 -20.49 4.55 -28.06
CA SER A 473 -20.72 5.36 -29.27
C SER A 473 -20.49 6.85 -29.07
N ALA A 474 -20.13 7.30 -27.85
CA ALA A 474 -19.82 8.70 -27.60
C ALA A 474 -18.57 9.12 -28.38
N ASP A 475 -18.65 10.30 -28.99
CA ASP A 475 -17.56 10.93 -29.74
C ASP A 475 -16.95 12.08 -28.91
N TYR A 476 -15.68 11.92 -28.56
CA TYR A 476 -14.89 12.93 -27.84
C TYR A 476 -13.79 13.55 -28.72
N GLY A 477 -13.91 13.42 -30.05
CA GLY A 477 -12.96 13.95 -31.01
C GLY A 477 -11.52 13.45 -30.76
N PRO A 478 -10.54 14.34 -30.52
CA PRO A 478 -9.15 13.96 -30.26
C PRO A 478 -8.94 13.01 -29.07
N LEU A 479 -9.86 12.99 -28.10
CA LEU A 479 -9.77 12.12 -26.92
C LEU A 479 -10.27 10.70 -27.18
N ASN A 480 -10.79 10.37 -28.37
CA ASN A 480 -11.33 9.04 -28.62
C ASN A 480 -10.30 7.92 -28.46
N THR A 481 -9.05 8.13 -28.86
CA THR A 481 -7.97 7.15 -28.68
C THR A 481 -7.52 7.04 -27.22
N PHE A 482 -7.60 8.14 -26.46
CA PHE A 482 -7.33 8.16 -25.02
C PHE A 482 -8.41 7.45 -24.21
N ALA A 483 -9.69 7.75 -24.46
CA ALA A 483 -10.84 7.22 -23.74
C ALA A 483 -11.16 5.77 -24.14
N ARG A 484 -10.21 4.85 -24.02
CA ARG A 484 -10.35 3.45 -24.44
C ARG A 484 -10.92 2.51 -23.36
N GLY A 485 -10.99 2.96 -22.12
CA GLY A 485 -11.61 2.22 -21.01
C GLY A 485 -13.13 2.26 -21.08
N LYS A 486 -13.80 1.16 -20.70
CA LYS A 486 -15.25 1.09 -20.59
C LYS A 486 -15.66 0.81 -19.15
N ILE A 487 -16.53 1.65 -18.60
CA ILE A 487 -17.14 1.45 -17.28
C ILE A 487 -18.38 0.56 -17.42
N ASP A 488 -18.49 -0.44 -16.54
CA ASP A 488 -19.67 -1.31 -16.46
C ASP A 488 -20.52 -0.92 -15.25
N LEU A 489 -21.51 -0.04 -15.49
CA LEU A 489 -22.41 0.41 -14.44
C LEU A 489 -23.26 -0.72 -13.83
N ARG A 490 -23.43 -1.87 -14.50
CA ARG A 490 -24.14 -3.02 -13.91
C ARG A 490 -23.29 -3.70 -12.85
N LYS A 491 -21.98 -3.70 -13.02
CA LYS A 491 -21.03 -4.21 -12.03
C LYS A 491 -21.10 -3.37 -10.76
N ILE A 492 -21.14 -2.05 -10.88
CA ILE A 492 -21.25 -1.15 -9.73
C ILE A 492 -22.56 -1.42 -8.98
N ARG A 493 -23.70 -1.41 -9.68
CA ARG A 493 -25.01 -1.73 -9.10
C ARG A 493 -25.03 -3.04 -8.32
N ARG A 494 -24.49 -4.11 -8.91
CA ARG A 494 -24.49 -5.45 -8.29
C ARG A 494 -23.70 -5.49 -6.98
N ASN A 495 -22.68 -4.64 -6.83
CA ASN A 495 -21.82 -4.61 -5.65
C ASN A 495 -22.11 -3.41 -4.75
N TRP A 496 -23.14 -2.60 -5.00
CA TRP A 496 -23.34 -1.33 -4.30
C TRP A 496 -23.44 -1.49 -2.79
N GLU A 497 -24.22 -2.46 -2.31
CA GLU A 497 -24.34 -2.73 -0.87
C GLU A 497 -23.00 -3.11 -0.22
N ASP A 498 -22.17 -3.90 -0.91
CA ASP A 498 -20.83 -4.24 -0.43
C ASP A 498 -19.88 -3.03 -0.46
N ILE A 499 -20.04 -2.13 -1.44
CA ILE A 499 -19.29 -0.87 -1.50
C ILE A 499 -19.65 -0.01 -0.28
N LEU A 500 -20.95 0.22 -0.02
CA LEU A 500 -21.42 1.00 1.11
C LEU A 500 -20.89 0.45 2.43
N ARG A 501 -20.98 -0.87 2.62
CA ARG A 501 -20.47 -1.56 3.81
C ARG A 501 -18.97 -1.38 4.01
N VAL A 502 -18.18 -1.50 2.93
CA VAL A 502 -16.73 -1.29 2.98
C VAL A 502 -16.38 0.15 3.34
N VAL A 503 -17.02 1.12 2.67
CA VAL A 503 -16.76 2.55 2.88
C VAL A 503 -17.15 2.96 4.30
N ALA A 504 -18.33 2.53 4.77
CA ALA A 504 -18.77 2.80 6.13
C ALA A 504 -17.82 2.19 7.17
N SER A 505 -17.34 0.96 6.96
CA SER A 505 -16.40 0.30 7.88
C SER A 505 -15.07 1.06 7.99
N ILE A 506 -14.59 1.62 6.87
CA ILE A 506 -13.39 2.49 6.88
C ILE A 506 -13.72 3.80 7.62
N TYR A 507 -14.83 4.44 7.28
CA TYR A 507 -15.25 5.72 7.85
C TYR A 507 -15.41 5.65 9.38
N THR A 508 -15.96 4.55 9.90
CA THR A 508 -16.12 4.32 11.34
C THR A 508 -14.86 3.77 12.02
N GLY A 509 -13.79 3.50 11.27
CA GLY A 509 -12.54 2.95 11.79
C GLY A 509 -12.64 1.51 12.31
N THR A 510 -13.65 0.73 11.90
CA THR A 510 -13.79 -0.68 12.33
C THR A 510 -12.78 -1.58 11.63
N VAL A 511 -12.34 -1.18 10.44
CA VAL A 511 -11.31 -1.85 9.64
C VAL A 511 -10.28 -0.83 9.17
N ARG A 512 -9.01 -1.25 9.08
CA ARG A 512 -7.97 -0.42 8.46
C ARG A 512 -8.14 -0.42 6.95
N ALA A 513 -8.06 0.76 6.33
CA ALA A 513 -8.15 0.89 4.88
C ALA A 513 -7.10 0.05 4.15
N TYR A 514 -5.88 -0.07 4.68
CA TYR A 514 -4.86 -0.96 4.10
C TYR A 514 -5.33 -2.41 3.98
N ASP A 515 -6.01 -2.93 4.99
CA ASP A 515 -6.49 -4.32 4.98
C ASP A 515 -7.64 -4.49 3.98
N VAL A 516 -8.52 -3.50 3.86
CA VAL A 516 -9.56 -3.44 2.82
C VAL A 516 -8.94 -3.40 1.43
N VAL A 517 -8.02 -2.49 1.14
CA VAL A 517 -7.46 -2.40 -0.23
C VAL A 517 -6.68 -3.67 -0.58
N THR A 518 -6.06 -4.32 0.41
CA THR A 518 -5.46 -5.65 0.23
C THR A 518 -6.52 -6.71 -0.12
N MET A 519 -7.70 -6.69 0.50
CA MET A 519 -8.83 -7.55 0.14
C MET A 519 -9.40 -7.25 -1.26
N LEU A 520 -9.40 -5.98 -1.65
CA LEU A 520 -9.89 -5.53 -2.96
C LEU A 520 -8.93 -5.87 -4.11
N GLN A 521 -7.75 -6.45 -3.83
CA GLN A 521 -6.73 -6.78 -4.83
C GLN A 521 -6.17 -8.21 -4.65
N ARG A 522 -5.90 -8.90 -5.75
CA ARG A 522 -5.25 -10.21 -5.83
C ARG A 522 -4.00 -10.10 -6.68
N ASP A 523 -2.82 -10.14 -6.05
CA ASP A 523 -1.51 -9.99 -6.71
C ASP A 523 -1.41 -8.73 -7.60
N GLY A 524 -2.06 -7.63 -7.18
CA GLY A 524 -2.08 -6.37 -7.92
C GLY A 524 -3.20 -6.25 -8.96
N HIS A 525 -4.07 -7.25 -9.09
CA HIS A 525 -5.29 -7.20 -9.89
C HIS A 525 -6.52 -6.97 -9.02
N PRO A 526 -7.41 -6.01 -9.32
CA PRO A 526 -8.60 -5.79 -8.51
C PRO A 526 -9.56 -7.00 -8.52
N THR A 527 -10.25 -7.25 -7.40
CA THR A 527 -11.38 -8.19 -7.32
C THR A 527 -12.62 -7.61 -8.01
N ALA A 528 -13.71 -8.36 -8.14
CA ALA A 528 -14.95 -7.81 -8.70
C ALA A 528 -15.46 -6.57 -7.94
N LEU A 529 -15.34 -6.57 -6.61
CA LEU A 529 -15.64 -5.43 -5.75
C LEU A 529 -14.61 -4.31 -5.93
N GLY A 530 -13.31 -4.64 -5.96
CA GLY A 530 -12.25 -3.67 -6.22
C GLY A 530 -12.39 -2.98 -7.58
N GLU A 531 -12.79 -3.72 -8.62
CA GLU A 531 -13.08 -3.18 -9.95
C GLU A 531 -14.32 -2.29 -9.94
N ALA A 532 -15.33 -2.62 -9.13
CA ALA A 532 -16.53 -1.81 -8.99
C ALA A 532 -16.24 -0.47 -8.30
N ILE A 533 -15.38 -0.47 -7.28
CA ILE A 533 -14.92 0.75 -6.59
C ILE A 533 -14.00 1.58 -7.47
N ALA A 534 -13.14 0.93 -8.27
CA ALA A 534 -12.21 1.60 -9.17
C ALA A 534 -12.86 2.19 -10.44
N SER A 535 -14.12 1.84 -10.73
CA SER A 535 -14.86 2.27 -11.93
C SER A 535 -15.72 3.47 -11.64
#